data_AF-A0A2H0WL70-F1
#
_entry.id   AF-A0A2H0WL70-F1
#
_cell.length_a   1.000
_cell.length_b   1.000
_cell.length_c   1.000
_cell.angle_alpha   90.00
_cell.angle_beta   90.00
_cell.angle_gamma   90.00
#
_symmetry.space_group_name_H-M   'P 1'
#
loop_
_entity.id
_entity.type
_entity.pdbx_description
1 polymer ?
#
loop_
_entity_poly.entity_id
_entity_poly.type
_entity_poly.pdbx_seq_one_letter_code
_entity_poly.pdbx_strand_id
1 'polypeptide(L)' 'MKKLSIIIPVFNEKGTVREIIKRAISAPALDYQKEIIVVDDGSSDGTEKILE' A
#
# COMPACT_ATOMS: atom_id res chain seq x y z
N MET A 1 -19.45 0.12 -10.85
CA MET A 1 -18.05 0.56 -11.03
C MET A 1 -17.14 -0.65 -11.07
N LYS A 2 -16.09 -0.66 -11.89
CA LYS A 2 -15.08 -1.73 -11.89
C LYS A 2 -14.11 -1.51 -10.73
N LYS A 3 -13.50 -2.58 -10.20
CA LYS A 3 -12.52 -2.49 -9.12
C LYS A 3 -11.09 -2.53 -9.70
N LEU A 4 -10.21 -1.68 -9.20
CA LEU A 4 -8.76 -1.69 -9.45
C LEU A 4 -8.07 -2.16 -8.17
N SER A 5 -7.52 -3.37 -8.19
CA SER A 5 -6.74 -3.92 -7.08
C SER A 5 -5.26 -3.57 -7.26
N ILE A 6 -4.70 -2.85 -6.30
CA ILE A 6 -3.30 -2.41 -6.26
C ILE A 6 -2.60 -3.25 -5.19
N ILE A 7 -1.70 -4.14 -5.61
CA ILE A 7 -0.92 -4.98 -4.71
C ILE A 7 0.43 -4.29 -4.47
N ILE A 8 0.78 -4.09 -3.19
CA ILE A 8 2.01 -3.44 -2.76
C ILE A 8 2.77 -4.45 -1.89
N PRO A 9 3.71 -5.22 -2.46
CA PRO A 9 4.62 -6.03 -1.66
C PRO A 9 5.59 -5.12 -0.93
N VAL A 10 5.87 -5.41 0.32
CA VAL A 10 6.69 -4.58 1.20
C VAL A 10 7.70 -5.43 1.94
N PHE A 11 8.94 -4.95 2.00
CA PHE A 11 9.99 -5.53 2.84
C PHE A 11 10.95 -4.42 3.30
N ASN A 12 11.02 -4.18 4.61
CA ASN A 12 11.83 -3.13 5.25
C ASN A 12 11.61 -1.71 4.67
N GLU A 13 10.36 -1.29 4.54
CA GLU A 13 9.96 0.02 4.02
C GLU A 13 9.47 0.98 5.14
N LYS A 14 9.99 0.87 6.37
CA LYS A 14 9.53 1.71 7.49
C LYS A 14 9.59 3.21 7.19
N GLY A 15 10.54 3.65 6.37
CA GLY A 15 10.70 5.05 5.98
C GLY A 15 9.72 5.54 4.90
N THR A 16 9.07 4.64 4.17
CA THR A 16 8.48 4.92 2.85
C THR A 16 7.07 4.36 2.68
N VAL A 17 6.72 3.25 3.35
CA VAL A 17 5.46 2.53 3.18
C VAL A 17 4.22 3.42 3.36
N ARG A 18 4.26 4.33 4.33
CA ARG A 18 3.16 5.28 4.59
C ARG A 18 2.90 6.22 3.41
N GLU A 19 3.98 6.75 2.83
CA GLU A 19 3.90 7.68 1.71
C GLU A 19 3.48 6.95 0.42
N ILE A 20 3.95 5.72 0.23
CA ILE A 20 3.54 4.85 -0.89
C ILE A 20 2.03 4.60 -0.84
N ILE A 21 1.51 4.15 0.31
CA ILE A 21 0.07 3.92 0.50
C ILE A 21 -0.73 5.21 0.27
N LYS A 22 -0.28 6.33 0.84
CA LYS A 22 -0.92 7.64 0.65
C LYS A 22 -0.99 8.03 -0.83
N ARG A 23 0.10 7.88 -1.58
CA ARG A 23 0.14 8.17 -3.02
C ARG A 23 -0.77 7.23 -3.81
N ALA A 24 -0.78 5.94 -3.47
CA ALA A 24 -1.67 4.96 -4.09
C ALA A 24 -3.14 5.30 -3.86
N ILE A 25 -3.51 5.80 -2.66
CA ILE A 25 -4.85 6.30 -2.35
C ILE A 25 -5.17 7.57 -3.16
N SER A 26 -4.26 8.55 -3.21
CA SER A 26 -4.49 9.85 -3.84
C SER A 26 -4.42 9.86 -5.37
N ALA A 27 -3.82 8.87 -6.01
CA ALA A 27 -3.71 8.82 -7.47
C ALA A 27 -5.09 8.87 -8.17
N PRO A 28 -5.25 9.48 -9.34
CA PRO A 28 -6.49 9.35 -10.10
C PRO A 28 -6.76 7.88 -10.47
N ALA A 29 -8.02 7.43 -10.39
CA ALA A 29 -8.43 6.08 -10.82
C ALA A 29 -9.66 6.09 -11.74
N LEU A 30 -9.94 7.22 -12.40
CA LEU A 30 -11.11 7.37 -13.28
C LEU A 30 -12.38 6.88 -12.56
N ASP A 31 -13.14 5.99 -13.21
CA ASP A 31 -14.38 5.40 -12.67
C ASP A 31 -14.16 4.08 -11.91
N TYR A 32 -12.91 3.78 -11.51
CA TYR A 32 -12.58 2.57 -10.76
C TYR A 32 -12.63 2.82 -9.25
N GLN A 33 -13.24 1.88 -8.54
CA GLN A 33 -13.07 1.78 -7.09
C GLN A 33 -11.72 1.14 -6.79
N LYS A 34 -10.90 1.78 -5.98
CA LYS A 34 -9.61 1.20 -5.56
C LYS A 34 -9.78 0.20 -4.44
N GLU A 35 -8.99 -0.86 -4.52
CA GLU A 35 -8.67 -1.77 -3.44
C GLU A 35 -7.15 -1.79 -3.33
N ILE A 36 -6.61 -1.61 -2.13
CA ILE A 36 -5.17 -1.63 -1.90
C ILE A 36 -4.88 -2.80 -0.97
N ILE A 37 -3.99 -3.69 -1.42
CA ILE A 37 -3.59 -4.88 -0.69
C ILE A 37 -2.10 -4.74 -0.44
N VAL A 38 -1.72 -4.51 0.81
CA VAL A 38 -0.32 -4.45 1.22
C VAL A 38 0.07 -5.81 1.77
N VAL A 39 1.18 -6.38 1.29
CA VAL A 39 1.67 -7.68 1.72
C VAL A 39 3.08 -7.48 2.25
N ASP A 40 3.25 -7.60 3.56
CA ASP A 40 4.56 -7.57 4.20
C ASP A 40 5.24 -8.94 4.07
N ASP A 41 6.48 -8.96 3.54
CA ASP A 41 7.28 -10.17 3.32
C ASP A 41 8.22 -10.45 4.51
N GLY A 42 7.70 -10.30 5.73
CA GLY A 42 8.44 -10.56 6.96
C GLY A 42 9.48 -9.48 7.30
N SER A 43 9.07 -8.21 7.28
CA SER A 43 9.94 -7.09 7.64
C SER A 43 10.48 -7.21 9.07
N SER A 44 11.67 -6.65 9.31
CA SER A 44 12.34 -6.66 10.62
C SER A 44 12.74 -5.27 11.11
N ASP A 45 12.43 -4.23 10.33
CA ASP A 45 12.79 -2.83 10.61
C ASP A 45 11.71 -2.06 11.38
N GLY A 46 10.52 -2.63 11.55
CA GLY A 46 9.35 -2.00 12.15
C GLY A 46 8.30 -1.53 11.13
N THR A 47 8.40 -1.94 9.87
CA THR A 47 7.38 -1.71 8.82
C THR A 47 5.99 -2.17 9.25
N GLU A 48 5.91 -3.33 9.91
CA GLU A 48 4.66 -3.95 10.35
C GLU A 48 3.85 -3.02 11.27
N LYS A 49 4.54 -2.25 12.12
CA LYS A 49 3.93 -1.29 13.06
C LYS A 49 3.30 -0.08 12.37
N ILE A 50 3.63 0.16 11.10
CA ILE A 50 3.01 1.22 10.30
C ILE A 50 1.76 0.71 9.58
N LEU A 51 1.63 -0.61 9.41
CA LEU A 51 0.51 -1.26 8.72
C LEU A 51 -0.67 -1.62 9.64
N GLU A 52 -0.46 -1.66 10.96
CA GLU A 52 -1.51 -1.82 12.01
C GLU A 52 -2.34 -0.54 12.24
#